data_AF-A0ABD3KWF6-F1
#
_entry.id   AF-A0ABD3KWF6-F1
#
_cell.length_a   1.000
_cell.length_b   1.000
_cell.length_c   1.000
_cell.angle_alpha   90.00
_cell.angle_beta   90.00
_cell.angle_gamma   90.00
#
_symmetry.space_group_name_H-M   'P 1'
#
loop_
_entity.id
_entity.type
_entity.pdbx_description
1 polymer ?
#
loop_
_entity_poly.entity_id
_entity_poly.type
_entity_poly.pdbx_seq_one_letter_code
_entity_poly.pdbx_strand_id
1 'polypeptide(L)'
;MKFGKRLKQQIQETLPGWCDKFLSYKELKKLVRLISSAPTRLGGQAGAEYGKAEAEFMYLLHGEIEKFNSFFVEKEEDFIIRHRELQQRIQKVIRTWGEKGSHPSEKLYKEEMTKIRKDIVDFHGEMVLLMNYSNINYTGLAKILKKYDKQTGGLLRLPFIQKVLEQPFFTTDLVSKLIKECESTIDAVFPMEVHEMARPDGEAAGVSDSVPGEGIFRNTVVALRTMQEMRKGSSTISQFSLPPLNLPDSDLARFLQLNSPIQIS
;
A
#
# COMPACT_ATOMS: atom_id res chain seq x y z
N MET A 1 13.41 -1.25 18.83
CA MET A 1 13.98 -0.04 18.17
C MET A 1 13.99 -0.09 16.63
N LYS A 2 13.61 -1.21 15.98
CA LYS A 2 13.77 -1.41 14.52
C LYS A 2 12.68 -0.77 13.63
N PHE A 3 11.46 -0.54 14.15
CA PHE A 3 10.33 -0.09 13.33
C PHE A 3 10.52 1.29 12.70
N GLY A 4 11.00 2.30 13.43
CA GLY A 4 11.17 3.64 12.85
C GLY A 4 12.18 3.70 11.70
N LYS A 5 13.21 2.84 11.72
CA LYS A 5 14.16 2.70 10.59
C LYS A 5 13.47 2.02 9.40
N ARG A 6 12.73 0.94 9.66
CA ARG A 6 11.95 0.23 8.64
C ARG A 6 10.90 1.13 7.98
N LEU A 7 10.16 1.91 8.77
CA LEU A 7 9.18 2.88 8.26
C LEU A 7 9.85 3.90 7.33
N LYS A 8 11.00 4.46 7.74
CA LYS A 8 11.75 5.39 6.90
C LYS A 8 12.19 4.75 5.57
N GLN A 9 12.68 3.52 5.61
CA GLN A 9 13.04 2.78 4.39
C GLN A 9 11.83 2.56 3.47
N GLN A 10 10.69 2.18 4.05
CA GLN A 10 9.46 1.96 3.27
C GLN A 10 8.89 3.23 2.64
N ILE A 11 9.02 4.37 3.33
CA ILE A 11 8.66 5.68 2.76
C ILE A 11 9.56 5.99 1.55
N GLN A 12 10.86 5.69 1.64
CA GLN A 12 11.80 5.89 0.51
C GLN A 12 11.53 4.95 -0.67
N GLU A 13 10.93 3.78 -0.42
CA GLU A 13 10.57 2.77 -1.41
C GLU A 13 9.10 2.91 -1.88
N THR A 14 8.40 3.96 -1.47
CA THR A 14 7.04 4.30 -1.91
C THR A 14 7.07 5.38 -3.00
N LEU A 15 5.93 5.60 -3.67
CA LEU A 15 5.74 6.71 -4.59
C LEU A 15 6.09 8.06 -3.91
N PRO A 16 6.90 8.92 -4.57
CA PRO A 16 7.33 10.20 -4.00
C PRO A 16 6.19 11.05 -3.44
N GLY A 17 5.06 11.09 -4.14
CA GLY A 17 3.88 11.88 -3.77
C GLY A 17 3.10 11.39 -2.54
N TRP A 18 3.48 10.25 -1.95
CA TRP A 18 2.79 9.69 -0.77
C TRP A 18 3.61 9.83 0.51
N CYS A 19 4.86 10.31 0.42
CA CYS A 19 5.82 10.27 1.53
C CYS A 19 5.36 11.06 2.76
N ASP A 20 4.75 12.22 2.57
CA ASP A 20 4.20 13.09 3.61
C ASP A 20 2.88 12.55 4.21
N LYS A 21 2.26 11.58 3.54
CA LYS A 21 0.99 10.98 3.97
C LYS A 21 1.18 9.88 5.00
N PHE A 22 2.40 9.42 5.27
CA PHE A 22 2.67 8.40 6.30
C PHE A 22 2.67 8.96 7.71
N LEU A 23 2.57 8.05 8.69
CA LEU A 23 2.63 8.37 10.10
C LEU A 23 3.88 9.18 10.50
N SER A 24 3.65 10.32 11.13
CA SER A 24 4.66 11.18 11.77
C SER A 24 5.23 10.55 13.06
N TYR A 25 5.68 9.30 12.96
CA TYR A 25 6.06 8.44 14.08
C TYR A 25 7.21 9.03 14.92
N LYS A 26 8.09 9.81 14.31
CA LYS A 26 9.21 10.47 15.01
C LYS A 26 8.69 11.54 15.98
N GLU A 27 7.69 12.32 15.58
CA GLU A 27 7.12 13.42 16.35
C GLU A 27 6.28 12.90 17.50
N LEU A 28 5.36 11.97 17.21
CA LEU A 28 4.60 11.28 18.25
C LEU A 28 5.52 10.63 19.29
N LYS A 29 6.63 10.01 18.85
CA LYS A 29 7.61 9.43 19.79
C LYS A 29 8.32 10.48 20.65
N LYS A 30 8.52 11.71 20.16
CA LYS A 30 9.06 12.80 20.99
C LYS A 30 8.05 13.19 22.07
N LEU A 31 6.77 13.34 21.71
CA LEU A 31 5.70 13.66 22.65
C LEU A 31 5.56 12.59 23.74
N VAL A 32 5.56 11.29 23.40
CA VAL A 32 5.52 10.22 24.42
C VAL A 32 6.71 10.30 25.39
N ARG A 33 7.90 10.66 24.91
CA ARG A 33 9.07 10.84 25.79
C ARG A 33 8.90 12.03 26.71
N LEU A 34 8.34 13.13 26.23
CA LEU A 34 8.08 14.33 27.04
C LEU A 34 7.09 14.00 28.16
N ILE A 35 5.99 13.33 27.82
CA ILE A 35 4.96 12.88 28.77
C ILE A 35 5.56 11.92 29.82
N SER A 36 6.40 10.98 29.38
CA SER A 36 7.04 10.00 30.27
C SER A 36 8.14 10.58 31.16
N SER A 37 8.74 11.71 30.78
CA SER A 37 9.83 12.35 31.52
C SER A 37 9.34 13.42 32.51
N ALA A 38 8.06 13.81 32.42
CA ALA A 38 7.47 14.73 33.37
C ALA A 38 7.41 14.07 34.76
N PRO A 39 7.87 14.75 35.83
CA PRO A 39 7.86 14.17 37.16
C PRO A 39 6.43 13.82 37.59
N THR A 40 6.17 12.53 37.78
CA THR A 40 4.94 12.06 38.41
C THR A 40 4.93 12.62 39.84
N ARG A 41 3.97 13.51 40.13
CA ARG A 41 3.55 13.95 41.49
C ARG A 41 4.25 15.17 42.14
N LEU A 42 4.33 16.32 41.48
CA LEU A 42 4.37 17.60 42.22
C LEU A 42 3.45 18.62 41.56
N GLY A 43 2.48 19.13 42.31
CA GLY A 43 1.56 20.18 41.86
C GLY A 43 2.30 21.46 41.47
N GLY A 44 1.77 22.18 40.47
CA GLY A 44 2.35 23.41 39.91
C GLY A 44 2.53 23.35 38.38
N GLN A 45 3.49 24.14 37.86
CA GLN A 45 3.80 24.25 36.41
C GLN A 45 4.09 22.90 35.71
N ALA A 46 4.71 21.94 36.41
CA ALA A 46 5.04 20.62 35.84
C ALA A 46 3.80 19.78 35.49
N GLY A 47 2.71 19.91 36.26
CA GLY A 47 1.43 19.25 35.94
C GLY A 47 0.73 19.87 34.73
N ALA A 48 0.88 21.19 34.55
CA ALA A 48 0.36 21.89 33.37
C ALA A 48 1.13 21.52 32.09
N GLU A 49 2.45 21.35 32.17
CA GLU A 49 3.29 20.88 31.05
C GLU A 49 2.97 19.44 30.64
N TYR A 50 2.73 18.55 31.61
CA TYR A 50 2.26 17.19 31.33
C TYR A 50 0.93 17.19 30.55
N GLY A 51 -0.08 17.91 31.06
CA GLY A 51 -1.38 17.99 30.41
C GLY A 51 -1.31 18.59 29.00
N LYS A 52 -0.40 19.56 28.79
CA LYS A 52 -0.15 20.13 27.47
C LYS A 52 0.45 19.12 26.50
N ALA A 53 1.46 18.36 26.93
CA ALA A 53 2.12 17.35 26.08
C ALA A 53 1.19 16.18 25.75
N GLU A 54 0.33 15.76 26.70
CA GLU A 54 -0.69 14.73 26.46
C GLU A 54 -1.76 15.24 25.47
N ALA A 55 -2.26 16.47 25.65
CA ALA A 55 -3.20 17.08 24.72
C ALA A 55 -2.61 17.20 23.30
N GLU A 56 -1.34 17.62 23.19
CA GLU A 56 -0.64 17.71 21.90
C GLU A 56 -0.45 16.34 21.25
N PHE A 57 -0.15 15.30 22.04
CA PHE A 57 -0.06 13.92 21.53
C PHE A 57 -1.40 13.45 20.97
N MET A 58 -2.50 13.69 21.69
CA MET A 58 -3.84 13.31 21.25
C MET A 58 -4.26 14.08 20.00
N TYR A 59 -4.01 15.39 19.97
CA TYR A 59 -4.28 16.24 18.81
C TYR A 59 -3.53 15.73 17.57
N LEU A 60 -2.22 15.48 17.69
CA LEU A 60 -1.42 14.97 16.58
C LEU A 60 -1.88 13.57 16.15
N LEU A 61 -2.24 12.69 17.09
CA LEU A 61 -2.71 11.35 16.77
C LEU A 61 -4.03 11.36 15.99
N HIS A 62 -4.98 12.23 16.37
CA HIS A 62 -6.23 12.43 15.63
C HIS A 62 -5.98 13.03 14.25
N GLY A 63 -5.14 14.07 14.14
CA GLY A 63 -4.78 14.67 12.86
C GLY A 63 -4.09 13.69 11.90
N GLU A 64 -3.28 12.75 12.42
CA GLU A 64 -2.68 11.70 11.60
C GLU A 64 -3.73 10.73 11.06
N ILE A 65 -4.75 10.37 11.84
CA ILE A 65 -5.86 9.51 11.37
C ILE A 65 -6.69 10.23 10.30
N GLU A 66 -7.03 11.50 10.51
CA GLU A 66 -7.76 12.31 9.52
C GLU A 66 -6.97 12.45 8.21
N LYS A 67 -5.66 12.65 8.30
CA LYS A 67 -4.75 12.66 7.14
C LYS A 67 -4.80 11.33 6.38
N PHE A 68 -4.73 10.19 7.08
CA PHE A 68 -4.78 8.88 6.44
C PHE A 68 -6.12 8.64 5.74
N ASN A 69 -7.23 8.99 6.41
CA ASN A 69 -8.56 8.85 5.85
C ASN A 69 -8.74 9.70 4.59
N SER A 70 -8.36 10.97 4.66
CA SER A 70 -8.50 11.91 3.54
C SER A 70 -7.72 11.41 2.33
N PHE A 71 -6.46 11.02 2.54
CA PHE A 71 -5.62 10.50 1.47
C PHE A 71 -6.14 9.16 0.90
N PHE A 72 -6.58 8.25 1.76
CA PHE A 72 -7.06 6.94 1.32
C PHE A 72 -8.34 7.05 0.50
N VAL A 73 -9.32 7.85 0.95
CA VAL A 73 -10.58 8.07 0.23
C VAL A 73 -10.34 8.74 -1.12
N GLU A 74 -9.48 9.77 -1.17
CA GLU A 74 -9.10 10.43 -2.43
C GLU A 74 -8.51 9.41 -3.43
N LYS A 75 -7.60 8.54 -2.97
CA LYS A 75 -7.01 7.50 -3.84
C LYS A 75 -8.02 6.44 -4.26
N GLU A 76 -8.91 6.06 -3.37
CA GLU A 76 -9.96 5.10 -3.68
C GLU A 76 -10.91 5.62 -4.77
N GLU A 77 -11.31 6.89 -4.69
CA GLU A 77 -12.10 7.57 -5.72
C GLU A 77 -11.37 7.63 -7.07
N ASP A 78 -10.09 8.04 -7.06
CA ASP A 78 -9.23 8.03 -8.26
C ASP A 78 -9.21 6.64 -8.92
N PHE A 79 -9.10 5.58 -8.11
CA PHE A 79 -9.04 4.21 -8.60
C PHE A 79 -10.36 3.74 -9.21
N ILE A 80 -11.51 4.11 -8.63
CA ILE A 80 -12.82 3.80 -9.22
C ILE A 80 -12.96 4.42 -10.61
N ILE A 81 -12.55 5.68 -10.75
CA ILE A 81 -12.62 6.42 -12.02
C ILE A 81 -11.69 5.77 -13.05
N ARG A 82 -10.41 5.59 -12.71
CA ARG A 82 -9.41 4.98 -13.61
C ARG A 82 -9.78 3.57 -14.03
N HIS A 83 -10.33 2.76 -13.10
CA HIS A 83 -10.79 1.42 -13.44
C HIS A 83 -11.89 1.46 -14.51
N ARG A 84 -12.88 2.35 -14.35
CA ARG A 84 -13.96 2.50 -15.33
C ARG A 84 -13.45 2.94 -16.70
N GLU A 85 -12.54 3.90 -16.75
CA GLU A 85 -11.94 4.39 -17.99
C GLU A 85 -11.13 3.30 -18.70
N LEU A 86 -10.36 2.53 -17.94
CA LEU A 86 -9.57 1.42 -18.47
C LEU A 86 -10.46 0.34 -19.09
N GLN A 87 -11.54 -0.06 -18.40
CA GLN A 87 -12.53 -1.01 -18.93
C GLN A 87 -13.17 -0.50 -20.23
N GLN A 88 -13.54 0.79 -20.28
CA GLN A 88 -14.10 1.40 -21.49
C GLN A 88 -13.09 1.41 -22.65
N ARG A 89 -11.82 1.71 -22.37
CA ARG A 89 -10.74 1.70 -23.38
C ARG A 89 -10.54 0.29 -23.94
N ILE A 90 -10.49 -0.74 -23.09
CA ILE A 90 -10.41 -2.15 -23.51
C ILE A 90 -11.55 -2.49 -24.46
N GLN A 91 -12.79 -2.22 -24.05
CA GLN A 91 -13.97 -2.52 -24.86
C GLN A 91 -13.96 -1.77 -26.21
N LYS A 92 -13.50 -0.51 -26.22
CA LYS A 92 -13.38 0.28 -27.44
C LYS A 92 -12.36 -0.33 -28.40
N VAL A 93 -11.18 -0.72 -27.91
CA VAL A 93 -10.13 -1.37 -28.71
C VAL A 93 -10.63 -2.67 -29.33
N ILE A 94 -11.26 -3.53 -28.53
CA ILE A 94 -11.83 -4.81 -29.00
C ILE A 94 -12.90 -4.59 -30.07
N ARG A 95 -13.84 -3.67 -29.85
CA ARG A 95 -14.93 -3.39 -30.80
C ARG A 95 -14.48 -2.71 -32.09
N THR A 96 -13.39 -1.95 -32.05
CA THR A 96 -12.91 -1.20 -33.22
C THR A 96 -11.94 -2.05 -34.02
N TRP A 97 -10.87 -2.55 -33.41
CA TRP A 97 -9.74 -3.18 -34.09
C TRP A 97 -9.62 -4.69 -33.89
N GLY A 98 -10.40 -5.28 -32.97
CA GLY A 98 -10.43 -6.72 -32.77
C GLY A 98 -10.92 -7.48 -34.00
N GLU A 99 -10.74 -8.80 -34.01
CA GLU A 99 -11.05 -9.67 -35.16
C GLU A 99 -12.49 -9.51 -35.70
N LYS A 100 -13.45 -9.27 -34.79
CA LYS A 100 -14.87 -9.03 -35.09
C LYS A 100 -15.27 -7.56 -34.95
N GLY A 101 -14.29 -6.66 -34.99
CA GLY A 101 -14.49 -5.23 -34.82
C GLY A 101 -15.04 -4.53 -36.06
N SER A 102 -15.39 -3.25 -35.92
CA SER A 102 -15.89 -2.42 -37.03
C SER A 102 -14.80 -2.10 -38.07
N HIS A 103 -13.54 -2.03 -37.64
CA HIS A 103 -12.36 -1.78 -38.48
C HIS A 103 -11.21 -2.73 -38.08
N PRO A 104 -11.33 -4.05 -38.33
CA PRO A 104 -10.35 -5.03 -37.88
C PRO A 104 -8.94 -4.68 -38.36
N SER A 105 -8.00 -4.63 -37.42
CA SER A 105 -6.60 -4.35 -37.70
C SER A 105 -5.74 -4.99 -36.64
N GLU A 106 -5.11 -6.12 -36.98
CA GLU A 106 -4.26 -6.87 -36.05
C GLU A 106 -3.12 -6.01 -35.49
N LYS A 107 -2.49 -5.20 -36.36
CA LYS A 107 -1.40 -4.30 -35.97
C LYS A 107 -1.86 -3.28 -34.93
N LEU A 108 -2.93 -2.52 -35.20
CA LEU A 108 -3.44 -1.49 -34.29
C LEU A 108 -3.98 -2.10 -32.99
N TYR A 109 -4.63 -3.26 -33.09
CA TYR A 109 -5.09 -4.01 -31.92
C TYR A 109 -3.92 -4.40 -31.02
N LYS A 110 -2.87 -5.04 -31.55
CA LYS A 110 -1.69 -5.45 -30.78
C LYS A 110 -0.97 -4.25 -30.16
N GLU A 111 -0.81 -3.16 -30.90
CA GLU A 111 -0.17 -1.93 -30.40
C GLU A 111 -0.94 -1.32 -29.23
N GLU A 112 -2.26 -1.14 -29.34
CA GLU A 112 -3.08 -0.57 -28.27
C GLU A 112 -3.24 -1.51 -27.08
N MET A 113 -3.41 -2.82 -27.32
CA MET A 113 -3.49 -3.81 -26.25
C MET A 113 -2.17 -3.90 -25.46
N THR A 114 -1.02 -3.70 -26.10
CA THR A 114 0.27 -3.62 -25.40
C THR A 114 0.34 -2.41 -24.46
N LYS A 115 -0.16 -1.25 -24.88
CA LYS A 115 -0.24 -0.06 -24.02
C LYS A 115 -1.20 -0.30 -22.84
N ILE A 116 -2.37 -0.85 -23.12
CA ILE A 116 -3.35 -1.23 -22.08
C ILE A 116 -2.74 -2.22 -21.08
N ARG A 117 -1.95 -3.20 -21.53
CA ARG A 117 -1.27 -4.15 -20.64
C ARG A 117 -0.35 -3.44 -19.66
N LYS A 118 0.44 -2.48 -20.15
CA LYS A 118 1.30 -1.69 -19.29
C LYS A 118 0.47 -0.89 -18.28
N ASP A 119 -0.55 -0.19 -18.77
CA ASP A 119 -1.39 0.69 -17.94
C ASP A 119 -2.14 -0.09 -16.84
N ILE A 120 -2.65 -1.30 -17.12
CA ILE A 120 -3.34 -2.14 -16.13
C ILE A 120 -2.38 -2.70 -15.07
N VAL A 121 -1.14 -3.02 -15.45
CA VAL A 121 -0.11 -3.50 -14.53
C VAL A 121 0.36 -2.39 -13.61
N ASP A 122 0.64 -1.20 -14.15
CA ASP A 122 1.01 -0.02 -13.35
C ASP A 122 -0.14 0.35 -12.39
N PHE A 123 -1.38 0.34 -12.89
CA PHE A 123 -2.57 0.63 -12.09
C PHE A 123 -2.80 -0.39 -10.96
N HIS A 124 -2.65 -1.69 -11.25
CA HIS A 124 -2.68 -2.74 -10.22
C HIS A 124 -1.60 -2.51 -9.16
N GLY A 125 -0.38 -2.19 -9.60
CA GLY A 125 0.74 -1.88 -8.71
C GLY A 125 0.45 -0.71 -7.76
N GLU A 126 -0.16 0.37 -8.25
CA GLU A 126 -0.60 1.50 -7.43
C GLU A 126 -1.62 1.11 -6.36
N MET A 127 -2.60 0.26 -6.68
CA MET A 127 -3.59 -0.21 -5.71
C MET A 127 -2.94 -1.08 -4.62
N VAL A 128 -2.00 -1.95 -5.00
CA VAL A 128 -1.23 -2.76 -4.03
C VAL A 128 -0.38 -1.87 -3.12
N LEU A 129 0.17 -0.78 -3.63
CA LEU A 129 0.88 0.20 -2.81
C LEU A 129 -0.05 0.84 -1.78
N LEU A 130 -1.31 1.16 -2.14
CA LEU A 130 -2.29 1.73 -1.20
C LEU A 130 -2.67 0.72 -0.09
N MET A 131 -2.80 -0.57 -0.43
CA MET A 131 -2.98 -1.64 0.55
C MET A 131 -1.82 -1.71 1.55
N ASN A 132 -0.58 -1.58 1.07
CA ASN A 132 0.59 -1.55 1.94
C ASN A 132 0.67 -0.28 2.78
N TYR A 133 0.29 0.88 2.22
CA TYR A 133 0.18 2.14 2.94
C TYR A 133 -0.75 2.00 4.17
N SER A 134 -1.93 1.42 3.99
CA SER A 134 -2.87 1.13 5.09
C SER A 134 -2.21 0.26 6.18
N ASN A 135 -1.61 -0.87 5.79
CA ASN A 135 -0.96 -1.81 6.70
C ASN A 135 0.16 -1.14 7.53
N ILE A 136 1.01 -0.35 6.87
CA ILE A 136 2.14 0.35 7.50
C ILE A 136 1.65 1.37 8.52
N ASN A 137 0.67 2.21 8.15
CA ASN A 137 0.15 3.26 9.04
C ASN A 137 -0.59 2.67 10.24
N TYR A 138 -1.43 1.66 10.04
CA TYR A 138 -2.07 0.91 11.13
C TYR A 138 -1.04 0.33 12.10
N THR A 139 0.00 -0.31 11.56
CA THR A 139 1.07 -0.88 12.39
C THR A 139 1.85 0.19 13.14
N GLY A 140 2.03 1.35 12.52
CA GLY A 140 2.59 2.54 13.15
C GLY A 140 1.77 3.00 14.35
N LEU A 141 0.46 3.15 14.17
CA LEU A 141 -0.50 3.51 15.23
C LEU A 141 -0.47 2.50 16.38
N ALA A 142 -0.58 1.21 16.08
CA ALA A 142 -0.52 0.15 17.10
C ALA A 142 0.79 0.18 17.90
N LYS A 143 1.92 0.47 17.25
CA LYS A 143 3.23 0.55 17.90
C LYS A 143 3.41 1.82 18.73
N ILE A 144 2.92 2.98 18.27
CA ILE A 144 3.05 4.22 19.02
C ILE A 144 2.13 4.24 20.24
N LEU A 145 0.90 3.71 20.09
CA LEU A 145 -0.03 3.50 21.20
C LEU A 145 0.50 2.51 22.24
N LYS A 146 1.05 1.37 21.80
CA LYS A 146 1.75 0.44 22.72
C LYS A 146 2.92 1.11 23.45
N LYS A 147 3.61 2.03 22.78
CA LYS A 147 4.70 2.80 23.37
C LYS A 147 4.18 3.80 24.40
N TYR A 148 3.06 4.47 24.12
CA TYR A 148 2.37 5.37 25.06
C TYR A 148 2.08 4.63 26.37
N ASP A 149 1.23 3.60 26.32
CA ASP A 149 0.82 2.83 27.50
C ASP A 149 2.01 2.31 28.32
N LYS A 150 3.05 1.79 27.63
CA LYS A 150 4.24 1.27 28.30
C LYS A 150 5.07 2.34 29.02
N GLN A 151 5.10 3.57 28.53
CA GLN A 151 5.97 4.62 29.06
C GLN A 151 5.26 5.55 30.05
N THR A 152 3.95 5.72 29.89
CA THR A 152 3.15 6.63 30.72
C THR A 152 2.33 5.89 31.78
N GLY A 153 2.13 4.57 31.62
CA GLY A 153 1.19 3.79 32.42
C GLY A 153 -0.28 4.00 32.03
N GLY A 154 -0.55 4.74 30.95
CA GLY A 154 -1.89 4.94 30.41
C GLY A 154 -2.49 3.68 29.79
N LEU A 155 -3.77 3.75 29.45
CA LEU A 155 -4.55 2.66 28.85
C LEU A 155 -5.22 3.12 27.55
N LEU A 156 -4.45 3.81 26.70
CA LEU A 156 -4.97 4.44 25.49
C LEU A 156 -5.10 3.45 24.33
N ARG A 157 -4.21 2.45 24.25
CA ARG A 157 -4.08 1.62 23.06
C ARG A 157 -5.35 0.87 22.67
N LEU A 158 -5.98 0.20 23.63
CA LEU A 158 -7.16 -0.63 23.34
C LEU A 158 -8.32 0.20 22.77
N PRO A 159 -8.80 1.26 23.45
CA PRO A 159 -9.93 2.05 22.93
C PRO A 159 -9.59 2.76 21.61
N PHE A 160 -8.34 3.18 21.40
CA PHE A 160 -7.96 3.78 20.12
C PHE A 160 -7.94 2.77 18.98
N ILE A 161 -7.40 1.56 19.20
CA ILE A 161 -7.32 0.56 18.14
C ILE A 161 -8.73 0.14 17.70
N GLN A 162 -9.67 -0.03 18.63
CA GLN A 162 -11.06 -0.34 18.28
C GLN A 162 -11.64 0.71 17.32
N LYS A 163 -11.43 2.01 17.59
CA LYS A 163 -11.87 3.09 16.69
C LYS A 163 -11.14 3.08 15.35
N VAL A 164 -9.85 2.75 15.35
CA VAL A 164 -9.01 2.70 14.13
C VAL A 164 -9.47 1.61 13.18
N LEU A 165 -9.94 0.46 13.68
CA LEU A 165 -10.44 -0.65 12.85
C LEU A 165 -11.67 -0.27 12.02
N GLU A 166 -12.38 0.79 12.40
CA GLU A 166 -13.57 1.30 11.72
C GLU A 166 -13.24 2.49 10.80
N GLN A 167 -11.98 2.92 10.72
CA GLN A 167 -11.60 4.08 9.91
C GLN A 167 -11.48 3.74 8.42
N PRO A 168 -11.86 4.66 7.51
CA PRO A 168 -11.75 4.47 6.07
C PRO A 168 -10.40 3.95 5.59
N PHE A 169 -9.29 4.48 6.12
CA PHE A 169 -7.96 4.06 5.70
C PHE A 169 -7.65 2.59 6.03
N PHE A 170 -8.41 1.95 6.93
CA PHE A 170 -8.25 0.56 7.32
C PHE A 170 -9.25 -0.38 6.63
N THR A 171 -10.42 0.13 6.21
CA THR A 171 -11.45 -0.65 5.52
C THR A 171 -11.12 -0.77 4.03
N THR A 172 -10.29 -1.74 3.67
CA THR A 172 -9.70 -1.85 2.32
C THR A 172 -10.46 -2.76 1.34
N ASP A 173 -11.72 -3.09 1.62
CA ASP A 173 -12.49 -4.08 0.87
C ASP A 173 -12.72 -3.69 -0.59
N LEU A 174 -12.99 -2.40 -0.84
CA LEU A 174 -13.23 -1.89 -2.19
C LEU A 174 -11.96 -1.95 -3.05
N VAL A 175 -10.83 -1.46 -2.53
CA VAL A 175 -9.53 -1.57 -3.21
C VAL A 175 -9.18 -3.04 -3.48
N SER A 176 -9.43 -3.94 -2.52
CA SER A 176 -9.18 -5.38 -2.71
C SER A 176 -10.06 -5.97 -3.81
N LYS A 177 -11.29 -5.50 -3.96
CA LYS A 177 -12.19 -5.90 -5.05
C LYS A 177 -11.68 -5.41 -6.41
N LEU A 178 -11.28 -4.13 -6.50
CA LEU A 178 -10.74 -3.56 -7.74
C LEU A 178 -9.47 -4.26 -8.21
N ILE A 179 -8.60 -4.66 -7.28
CA ILE A 179 -7.41 -5.47 -7.57
C ILE A 179 -7.80 -6.79 -8.25
N LYS A 180 -8.77 -7.53 -7.67
CA LYS A 180 -9.25 -8.80 -8.24
C LYS A 180 -9.94 -8.64 -9.59
N GLU A 181 -10.66 -7.53 -9.80
CA GLU A 181 -11.27 -7.20 -11.08
C GLU A 181 -10.20 -6.92 -12.16
N CYS A 182 -9.12 -6.23 -11.80
CA CYS A 182 -7.98 -6.02 -12.69
C CYS A 182 -7.28 -7.33 -13.03
N GLU A 183 -7.03 -8.21 -12.05
CA GLU A 183 -6.44 -9.54 -12.27
C GLU A 183 -7.30 -10.39 -13.22
N SER A 184 -8.62 -10.40 -13.01
CA SER A 184 -9.55 -11.12 -13.88
C SER A 184 -9.57 -10.55 -15.30
N THR A 185 -9.47 -9.22 -15.42
CA THR A 185 -9.38 -8.55 -16.72
C THR A 185 -8.09 -8.92 -17.44
N ILE A 186 -6.96 -8.93 -16.73
CA ILE A 186 -5.66 -9.34 -17.24
C ILE A 186 -5.72 -10.76 -17.79
N ASP A 187 -6.28 -11.72 -17.04
CA ASP A 187 -6.41 -13.11 -17.52
C ASP A 187 -7.27 -13.22 -18.78
N ALA A 188 -8.35 -12.46 -18.84
CA ALA A 188 -9.29 -12.52 -19.94
C ALA A 188 -8.72 -11.93 -21.24
N VAL A 189 -7.97 -10.83 -21.14
CA VAL A 189 -7.50 -10.07 -22.32
C VAL A 189 -6.05 -10.33 -22.67
N PHE A 190 -5.29 -10.91 -21.75
CA PHE A 190 -3.90 -11.34 -21.93
C PHE A 190 -3.71 -12.78 -21.45
N PRO A 191 -4.46 -13.75 -22.03
CA PRO A 191 -4.34 -15.15 -21.63
C PRO A 191 -2.90 -15.63 -21.79
N MET A 192 -2.45 -16.43 -20.81
CA MET A 192 -1.09 -16.95 -20.78
C MET A 192 -0.78 -17.75 -22.05
N GLU A 193 0.30 -17.40 -22.74
CA GLU A 193 1.03 -18.39 -23.52
C GLU A 193 1.83 -19.22 -22.51
N VAL A 194 1.41 -20.47 -22.30
CA VAL A 194 2.11 -21.41 -21.42
C VAL A 194 3.40 -21.82 -22.12
N HIS A 195 4.43 -20.96 -22.08
CA HIS A 195 5.78 -21.37 -22.46
C HIS A 195 6.48 -21.95 -21.23
N GLU A 196 6.88 -23.21 -21.38
CA GLU A 196 7.58 -24.02 -20.38
C GLU A 196 8.72 -23.23 -19.72
N MET A 197 8.73 -23.23 -18.38
CA MET A 197 9.84 -22.68 -17.59
C MET A 197 11.15 -23.40 -17.95
N ALA A 198 11.92 -22.81 -18.85
CA ALA A 198 13.33 -23.13 -18.99
C ALA A 198 14.12 -22.48 -17.83
N ARG A 199 14.99 -23.31 -17.25
CA ARG A 199 15.75 -23.22 -15.99
C ARG A 199 16.44 -21.87 -15.66
N PRO A 200 16.76 -21.64 -14.36
CA PRO A 200 17.42 -20.43 -13.90
C PRO A 200 18.94 -20.60 -13.93
N ASP A 201 19.62 -20.01 -14.90
CA ASP A 201 21.05 -19.67 -14.82
C ASP A 201 21.31 -18.49 -15.76
N GLY A 202 21.63 -17.32 -15.19
CA GLY A 202 21.93 -16.14 -15.99
C GLY A 202 21.97 -14.86 -15.16
N GLU A 203 23.14 -14.25 -15.13
CA GLU A 203 23.60 -13.21 -14.21
C GLU A 203 22.83 -11.89 -14.29
N ALA A 204 22.80 -11.19 -13.15
CA ALA A 204 22.29 -9.85 -13.01
C ALA A 204 23.13 -8.85 -13.83
N ALA A 205 22.62 -8.44 -14.99
CA ALA A 205 23.10 -7.26 -15.69
C ALA A 205 22.33 -6.03 -15.18
N GLY A 206 23.04 -5.14 -14.48
CA GLY A 206 22.53 -3.82 -14.12
C GLY A 206 22.41 -2.92 -15.35
N VAL A 207 21.28 -2.22 -15.48
CA VAL A 207 21.13 -1.03 -16.32
C VAL A 207 20.26 -0.02 -15.58
N SER A 208 20.66 1.24 -15.69
CA SER A 208 20.17 2.42 -15.01
C SER A 208 18.84 2.95 -15.54
N ASP A 209 18.03 3.43 -14.58
CA ASP A 209 17.20 4.64 -14.55
C ASP A 209 16.36 5.07 -15.78
N SER A 210 15.10 5.40 -15.46
CA SER A 210 14.11 6.17 -16.25
C SER A 210 13.26 5.49 -17.33
N VAL A 211 12.61 4.37 -17.01
CA VAL A 211 11.33 3.99 -17.65
C VAL A 211 10.17 4.21 -16.66
N PRO A 212 9.10 4.97 -17.01
CA PRO A 212 7.99 5.30 -16.10
C PRO A 212 7.17 4.12 -15.51
N GLY A 213 7.57 2.86 -15.70
CA GLY A 213 6.91 1.67 -15.13
C GLY A 213 7.81 0.79 -14.23
N GLU A 214 9.14 0.87 -14.36
CA GLU A 214 10.06 0.08 -13.51
C GLU A 214 9.99 0.47 -12.03
N GLY A 215 9.75 1.75 -11.77
CA GLY A 215 9.62 2.28 -10.41
C GLY A 215 8.39 1.71 -9.68
N ILE A 216 7.23 1.66 -10.35
CA ILE A 216 6.00 1.13 -9.77
C ILE A 216 6.17 -0.36 -9.50
N PHE A 217 6.65 -1.10 -10.49
CA PHE A 217 6.89 -2.54 -10.35
C PHE A 217 7.77 -2.88 -9.15
N ARG A 218 8.95 -2.24 -9.05
CA ARG A 218 9.89 -2.44 -7.95
C ARG A 218 9.23 -2.11 -6.61
N ASN A 219 8.52 -0.99 -6.53
CA ASN A 219 7.84 -0.57 -5.30
C ASN A 219 6.75 -1.56 -4.89
N THR A 220 5.98 -2.09 -5.84
CA THR A 220 4.94 -3.10 -5.60
C THR A 220 5.52 -4.40 -5.06
N VAL A 221 6.64 -4.89 -5.63
CA VAL A 221 7.34 -6.08 -5.12
C VAL A 221 7.82 -5.88 -3.67
N VAL A 222 8.39 -4.71 -3.37
CA VAL A 222 8.81 -4.33 -2.01
C VAL A 222 7.61 -4.27 -1.06
N ALA A 223 6.49 -3.71 -1.51
CA ALA A 223 5.25 -3.62 -0.74
C ALA A 223 4.67 -4.99 -0.41
N LEU A 224 4.58 -5.89 -1.40
CA LEU A 224 4.11 -7.27 -1.19
C LEU A 224 4.98 -8.03 -0.18
N ARG A 225 6.31 -7.94 -0.31
CA ARG A 225 7.24 -8.53 0.68
C ARG A 225 7.03 -7.96 2.07
N THR A 226 6.84 -6.64 2.18
CA THR A 226 6.58 -5.97 3.45
C THR A 226 5.30 -6.46 4.10
N MET A 227 4.22 -6.57 3.33
CA MET A 227 2.94 -7.08 3.79
C MET A 227 3.03 -8.53 4.29
N GLN A 228 3.82 -9.38 3.64
CA GLN A 228 4.10 -10.75 4.10
C GLN A 228 4.90 -10.76 5.41
N GLU A 229 5.98 -9.98 5.50
CA GLU A 229 6.80 -9.91 6.72
C GLU A 229 6.01 -9.43 7.94
N MET A 230 5.15 -8.44 7.76
CA MET A 230 4.35 -7.87 8.85
C MET A 230 3.38 -8.89 9.45
N ARG A 231 2.93 -9.86 8.65
CA ARG A 231 2.02 -10.94 9.07
C ARG A 231 2.76 -12.12 9.69
N LYS A 232 3.96 -12.46 9.20
CA LYS A 232 4.82 -13.51 9.80
C LYS A 232 5.22 -13.22 11.26
N GLY A 233 5.22 -11.96 11.68
CA GLY A 233 5.64 -11.55 13.02
C GLY A 233 4.61 -11.76 14.15
N SER A 234 3.40 -12.23 13.86
CA SER A 234 2.33 -12.42 14.86
C SER A 234 2.02 -13.91 15.03
N SER A 235 2.53 -14.54 16.09
CA SER A 235 2.28 -15.97 16.39
C SER A 235 0.83 -16.26 16.82
N THR A 236 0.04 -15.22 17.09
CA THR A 236 -1.40 -15.28 17.35
C THR A 236 -2.11 -14.16 16.58
N ILE A 237 -3.28 -14.46 16.02
CA ILE A 237 -4.20 -13.47 15.45
C ILE A 237 -4.91 -12.80 16.63
N SER A 238 -4.75 -11.48 16.77
CA SER A 238 -5.45 -10.67 17.77
C SER A 238 -5.98 -9.40 17.11
N GLN A 239 -6.84 -8.65 17.78
CA GLN A 239 -7.31 -7.33 17.31
C GLN A 239 -6.18 -6.31 17.06
N PHE A 240 -4.95 -6.59 17.51
CA PHE A 240 -3.77 -5.76 17.26
C PHE A 240 -2.91 -6.24 16.08
N SER A 241 -3.29 -7.37 15.49
CA SER A 241 -2.64 -7.97 14.32
C SER A 241 -3.31 -7.45 13.06
N LEU A 242 -2.57 -7.42 11.95
CA LEU A 242 -3.18 -7.15 10.65
C LEU A 242 -4.09 -8.32 10.24
N PRO A 243 -5.22 -8.05 9.57
CA PRO A 243 -6.03 -9.11 8.99
C PRO A 243 -5.22 -9.91 7.95
N PRO A 244 -5.59 -11.17 7.69
CA PRO A 244 -5.01 -11.96 6.61
C PRO A 244 -5.03 -11.18 5.29
N LEU A 245 -4.02 -11.38 4.44
CA LEU A 245 -4.10 -10.86 3.08
C LEU A 245 -5.24 -11.59 2.36
N ASN A 246 -6.25 -10.85 1.92
CA ASN A 246 -7.20 -11.32 0.91
C ASN A 246 -6.61 -11.17 -0.51
N LEU A 247 -5.28 -11.25 -0.62
CA LEU A 247 -4.50 -11.26 -1.86
C LEU A 247 -3.89 -12.66 -1.97
N PRO A 248 -4.15 -13.44 -3.03
CA PRO A 248 -3.61 -14.78 -3.15
C PRO A 248 -2.07 -14.78 -3.14
N ASP A 249 -1.45 -15.76 -2.47
CA ASP A 249 0.02 -15.92 -2.41
C ASP A 249 0.70 -16.05 -3.81
N SER A 250 -0.08 -16.19 -4.89
CA SER A 250 0.36 -16.21 -6.29
C SER A 250 0.70 -14.83 -6.89
N ASP A 251 0.35 -13.71 -6.24
CA ASP A 251 0.41 -12.39 -6.88
C ASP A 251 1.83 -11.90 -7.16
N LEU A 252 2.82 -12.28 -6.35
CA LEU A 252 4.21 -11.90 -6.60
C LEU A 252 4.76 -12.60 -7.86
N ALA A 253 4.49 -13.90 -8.01
CA ALA A 253 4.92 -14.67 -9.17
C ALA A 253 4.21 -14.18 -10.45
N ARG A 254 2.91 -13.88 -10.33
CA ARG A 254 2.08 -13.40 -11.44
C ARG A 254 2.44 -11.98 -11.87
N PHE A 255 2.69 -11.08 -10.92
CA PHE A 255 3.11 -9.71 -11.20
C PHE A 255 4.52 -9.65 -11.81
N LEU A 256 5.45 -10.50 -11.35
CA LEU A 256 6.78 -10.70 -11.98
C LEU A 256 6.64 -11.21 -13.44
N GLN A 257 5.66 -12.08 -13.71
CA GLN A 257 5.45 -12.63 -15.06
C GLN A 257 4.79 -11.63 -16.02
N LEU A 258 3.85 -10.80 -15.56
CA LEU A 258 3.18 -9.78 -16.37
C LEU A 258 4.11 -8.67 -16.91
N ASN A 259 5.27 -8.50 -16.27
CA ASN A 259 6.31 -7.56 -16.70
C ASN A 259 7.42 -8.20 -17.54
N SER A 260 7.27 -9.47 -17.92
CA SER A 260 8.23 -10.13 -18.81
C SER A 260 8.13 -9.54 -20.22
N PRO A 261 9.24 -9.19 -20.88
CA PRO A 261 9.21 -8.80 -22.28
C PRO A 261 8.70 -9.97 -23.13
N ILE A 262 7.74 -9.70 -24.03
CA ILE A 262 7.29 -10.67 -25.03
C ILE A 262 8.50 -11.01 -25.90
N GLN A 263 8.93 -12.27 -25.92
CA GLN A 263 9.83 -12.72 -26.99
C GLN A 263 9.03 -12.70 -28.29
N ILE A 264 9.38 -11.78 -29.18
CA ILE A 264 8.88 -11.76 -30.55
C ILE A 264 9.58 -12.93 -31.26
N SER A 265 8.84 -14.01 -31.51
CA SER A 265 9.22 -15.07 -32.45
C SER A 265 8.63 -14.81 -33.83
#